data_AF-A0A3A4CVI3-F1
#
_entry.id   AF-A0A3A4CVI3-F1
#
_cell.length_a   1.000
_cell.length_b   1.000
_cell.length_c   1.000
_cell.angle_alpha   90.00
_cell.angle_beta   90.00
_cell.angle_gamma   90.00
#
_symmetry.space_group_name_H-M   'P 1'
#
loop_
_entity.id
_entity.type
_entity.pdbx_description
1 polymer ?
#
loop_
_entity_poly.entity_id
_entity_poly.type
_entity_poly.pdbx_seq_one_letter_code
_entity_poly.pdbx_strand_id
1 'polypeptide(L)'
;MDIIPAEQAKLWTLEAGLTMTVVRDKLNDLIEQAARQGNTVIFMILPKYIVLEDIHALSAELHEIGYQVRFGLEESYYYFNIHWH
;
A
#
# COMPACT_ATOMS: atom_id res chain seq x y z
N MET A 1 -10.75 -2.66 23.96
CA MET A 1 -10.07 -3.17 22.76
C MET A 1 -10.95 -4.29 22.26
N ASP A 2 -11.68 -4.06 21.17
CA ASP A 2 -12.62 -5.05 20.66
C ASP A 2 -11.90 -6.01 19.72
N ILE A 3 -12.12 -7.32 19.93
CA ILE A 3 -11.61 -8.36 19.05
C ILE A 3 -12.60 -8.48 17.89
N ILE A 4 -12.15 -8.16 16.68
CA ILE A 4 -12.98 -8.28 15.48
C ILE A 4 -12.85 -9.73 14.97
N PRO A 5 -13.96 -10.48 14.84
CA PRO A 5 -13.94 -11.82 14.26
C PRO A 5 -13.39 -11.81 12.83
N ALA A 6 -12.68 -12.86 12.43
CA ALA A 6 -12.05 -12.95 11.10
C ALA A 6 -13.04 -12.76 9.94
N GLU A 7 -14.28 -13.26 10.07
CA GLU A 7 -15.33 -13.05 9.07
C GLU A 7 -15.76 -11.59 8.97
N GLN A 8 -15.86 -10.89 10.10
CA GLN A 8 -16.19 -9.47 10.15
C GLN A 8 -15.05 -8.63 9.55
N ALA A 9 -13.80 -8.99 9.85
CA ALA A 9 -12.62 -8.34 9.26
C ALA A 9 -12.57 -8.53 7.74
N LYS A 10 -12.98 -9.70 7.24
CA LYS A 10 -13.10 -10.00 5.80
C LYS A 10 -14.23 -9.22 5.15
N LEU A 11 -15.38 -9.08 5.81
CA LEU A 11 -16.50 -8.26 5.34
C LEU A 11 -16.10 -6.78 5.28
N TRP A 12 -15.49 -6.23 6.32
CA TRP A 12 -15.02 -4.84 6.33
C TRP A 12 -13.92 -4.58 5.31
N THR A 13 -13.06 -5.56 5.09
CA THR A 13 -12.09 -5.59 3.98
C THR A 13 -12.77 -5.46 2.61
N LEU A 14 -13.85 -6.21 2.38
CA LEU A 14 -14.61 -6.18 1.13
C LEU A 14 -15.41 -4.87 1.01
N GLU A 15 -16.06 -4.43 2.09
CA GLU A 15 -16.81 -3.17 2.18
C GLU A 15 -15.91 -1.94 2.07
N ALA A 16 -14.67 -2.03 2.55
CA ALA A 16 -13.67 -0.97 2.42
C ALA A 16 -13.33 -0.70 0.95
N GLY A 17 -13.67 -1.60 0.02
CA GLY A 17 -13.58 -1.38 -1.42
C GLY A 17 -12.17 -0.99 -1.86
N LEU A 18 -11.16 -1.41 -1.09
CA LEU A 18 -9.76 -1.07 -1.32
C LEU A 18 -9.27 -1.90 -2.50
N THR A 19 -9.50 -1.37 -3.70
CA THR A 19 -9.02 -1.93 -4.96
C THR A 19 -7.63 -1.40 -5.26
N MET A 20 -6.93 -2.03 -6.22
CA MET A 20 -5.62 -1.52 -6.65
C MET A 20 -5.71 -0.10 -7.21
N THR A 21 -6.84 0.28 -7.84
CA THR A 21 -7.10 1.65 -8.28
C THR A 21 -7.07 2.63 -7.10
N VAL A 22 -7.81 2.33 -6.03
CA VAL A 22 -7.84 3.18 -4.82
C VAL A 22 -6.46 3.26 -4.15
N VAL A 23 -5.70 2.16 -4.13
CA VAL A 23 -4.33 2.16 -3.61
C VAL A 23 -3.43 3.10 -4.40
N ARG A 24 -3.51 3.07 -5.73
CA ARG A 24 -2.72 3.94 -6.62
C ARG A 24 -3.05 5.41 -6.43
N ASP A 25 -4.34 5.74 -6.40
CA ASP A 25 -4.78 7.13 -6.18
C ASP A 25 -4.25 7.66 -4.85
N LYS A 26 -4.40 6.89 -3.77
CA LYS A 26 -3.89 7.27 -2.44
C LYS A 26 -2.37 7.38 -2.41
N LEU A 27 -1.65 6.51 -3.11
CA LEU A 27 -0.20 6.58 -3.15
C LEU A 27 0.28 7.87 -3.85
N ASN A 28 -0.34 8.24 -4.96
CA ASN A 28 -0.01 9.48 -5.67
C ASN A 28 -0.22 10.71 -4.76
N ASP A 29 -1.35 10.77 -4.05
CA ASP A 29 -1.62 11.83 -3.08
C ASP A 29 -0.56 11.90 -1.97
N LEU A 30 -0.12 10.74 -1.46
CA LEU A 30 0.91 10.66 -0.43
C LEU A 30 2.29 11.10 -0.95
N ILE A 31 2.63 10.75 -2.20
CA ILE A 31 3.85 11.21 -2.87
C ILE A 31 3.86 12.74 -2.98
N GLU A 32 2.77 13.33 -3.46
CA GLU A 32 2.67 14.78 -3.56
C GLU A 32 2.79 15.48 -2.20
N GLN A 33 2.10 14.94 -1.18
CA GLN A 33 2.14 15.49 0.17
C GLN A 33 3.53 15.37 0.80
N ALA A 34 4.18 14.21 0.65
CA ALA A 34 5.53 13.98 1.15
C ALA A 34 6.53 14.94 0.48
N ALA A 35 6.46 15.08 -0.84
CA ALA A 35 7.31 16.01 -1.58
C ALA A 35 7.13 17.47 -1.11
N ARG A 36 5.89 17.93 -0.89
CA ARG A 36 5.61 19.29 -0.36
C ARG A 36 6.20 19.53 1.02
N GLN A 37 6.35 18.48 1.83
CA GLN A 37 6.90 18.55 3.19
C GLN A 37 8.42 18.31 3.24
N GLY A 38 9.06 18.02 2.10
CA GLY A 38 10.47 17.63 2.05
C GLY A 38 10.73 16.22 2.61
N ASN A 39 9.68 15.41 2.77
CA ASN A 39 9.82 14.00 3.13
C ASN A 39 10.18 13.20 1.88
N THR A 40 11.02 12.18 2.07
CA THR A 40 11.53 11.33 0.99
C THR A 40 11.17 9.85 1.16
N VAL A 41 10.27 9.56 2.10
CA VAL A 41 9.87 8.19 2.47
C VAL A 41 8.37 8.13 2.68
N ILE A 42 7.74 7.07 2.17
CA ILE A 42 6.35 6.71 2.39
C ILE A 42 6.30 5.26 2.85
N PHE A 43 5.57 5.02 3.95
CA PHE A 43 5.26 3.69 4.42
C PHE A 43 3.76 3.44 4.28
N MET A 44 3.40 2.36 3.59
CA MET A 44 2.01 1.99 3.33
C MET A 44 1.78 0.53 3.71
N ILE A 45 0.67 0.26 4.38
CA ILE A 45 0.20 -1.09 4.71
C ILE A 45 -0.95 -1.44 3.77
N LEU A 46 -0.88 -2.61 3.15
CA LEU A 46 -1.91 -3.13 2.27
C LEU A 46 -2.48 -4.43 2.84
N PRO A 47 -3.78 -4.68 2.69
CA PRO A 47 -4.38 -5.90 3.18
C PRO A 47 -4.12 -7.08 2.22
N LYS A 48 -4.12 -8.31 2.77
CA LYS A 48 -3.71 -9.52 2.03
C LYS A 48 -4.59 -9.93 0.86
N TYR A 49 -5.82 -9.43 0.80
CA TYR A 49 -6.74 -9.73 -0.29
C TYR A 49 -6.42 -8.96 -1.58
N ILE A 50 -5.53 -7.95 -1.53
CA ILE A 50 -4.96 -7.36 -2.74
C ILE A 50 -4.13 -8.44 -3.45
N VAL A 51 -4.32 -8.56 -4.76
CA VAL A 51 -3.62 -9.55 -5.56
C VAL A 51 -2.12 -9.23 -5.57
N LEU A 52 -1.30 -10.24 -5.27
CA LEU A 52 0.16 -10.06 -5.16
C LEU A 52 0.79 -9.61 -6.50
N GLU A 53 0.23 -10.04 -7.63
CA GLU A 53 0.66 -9.63 -8.97
C GLU A 53 0.48 -8.12 -9.19
N ASP A 54 -0.65 -7.55 -8.76
CA ASP A 54 -0.90 -6.10 -8.85
C ASP A 54 0.10 -5.28 -8.03
N ILE A 55 0.46 -5.82 -6.86
CA ILE A 55 1.49 -5.26 -5.97
C ILE A 55 2.87 -5.29 -6.62
N HIS A 56 3.23 -6.39 -7.27
CA HIS A 56 4.50 -6.50 -7.99
C HIS A 56 4.55 -5.55 -9.20
N ALA A 57 3.45 -5.44 -9.94
CA ALA A 57 3.34 -4.48 -11.04
C ALA A 57 3.52 -3.04 -10.54
N LEU A 58 2.83 -2.64 -9.46
CA LEU A 58 3.02 -1.31 -8.86
C LEU A 58 4.47 -1.08 -8.43
N SER A 59 5.11 -2.08 -7.82
CA SER A 59 6.50 -1.98 -7.39
C SER A 59 7.45 -1.75 -8.57
N ALA A 60 7.22 -2.43 -9.70
CA ALA A 60 8.00 -2.27 -10.91
C ALA A 60 7.80 -0.87 -11.52
N GLU A 61 6.56 -0.40 -11.63
CA GLU A 61 6.25 0.94 -12.13
C GLU A 61 6.91 2.06 -11.31
N LEU A 62 6.86 1.94 -9.97
CA LEU A 62 7.53 2.89 -9.07
C LEU A 62 9.05 2.87 -9.26
N HIS A 63 9.62 1.69 -9.51
CA HIS A 63 11.05 1.55 -9.79
C HIS A 63 11.45 2.22 -11.10
N GLU A 64 10.65 2.07 -12.15
CA GLU A 64 10.89 2.68 -13.48
C GLU A 64 10.95 4.20 -13.42
N ILE A 65 10.16 4.82 -12.52
CA ILE A 65 10.13 6.28 -12.34
C ILE A 65 11.09 6.77 -11.25
N GLY A 66 11.98 5.91 -10.74
CA GLY A 66 13.11 6.28 -9.88
C GLY A 66 12.90 6.09 -8.38
N TYR A 67 11.77 5.53 -7.94
CA TYR A 67 11.59 5.18 -6.53
C TYR A 67 12.27 3.86 -6.17
N GLN A 68 12.77 3.79 -4.94
CA GLN A 68 13.22 2.55 -4.34
C GLN A 68 12.09 1.96 -3.49
N VAL A 69 11.67 0.74 -3.84
CA VAL A 69 10.56 0.06 -3.17
C VAL A 69 11.07 -1.17 -2.42
N ARG A 70 10.81 -1.22 -1.11
CA ARG A 70 10.95 -2.43 -0.30
C ARG A 70 9.56 -2.96 0.02
N PHE A 71 9.21 -4.06 -0.63
CA PHE A 71 8.02 -4.83 -0.35
C PHE A 71 8.29 -5.89 0.72
N GLY A 72 7.31 -6.14 1.59
CA GLY A 72 7.35 -7.28 2.49
C GLY A 72 5.98 -7.83 2.84
N LEU A 73 6.01 -9.11 3.26
CA LEU A 73 4.85 -9.91 3.61
C LEU A 73 4.90 -10.20 5.12
N GLU A 74 3.85 -9.81 5.82
CA GLU A 74 3.62 -10.19 7.21
C GLU A 74 2.48 -11.20 7.31
N GLU A 75 2.19 -11.74 8.49
CA GLU A 75 1.14 -12.76 8.66
C GLU A 75 -0.25 -12.25 8.27
N SER A 76 -0.54 -10.97 8.46
CA SER A 76 -1.88 -10.40 8.25
C SER A 76 -1.95 -9.29 7.19
N TYR A 77 -0.82 -8.80 6.69
CA TYR A 77 -0.78 -7.68 5.74
C TYR A 77 0.48 -7.73 4.86
N TYR A 78 0.47 -6.90 3.83
CA TYR A 78 1.66 -6.52 3.08
C TYR A 78 2.10 -5.12 3.50
N TYR A 79 3.38 -4.81 3.35
CA TYR A 79 3.87 -3.44 3.48
C TYR A 79 4.69 -3.00 2.27
N PHE A 80 4.61 -1.70 1.99
CA PHE A 80 5.41 -0.96 1.02
C PHE A 80 6.20 0.09 1.78
N ASN A 81 7.52 0.07 1.62
CA ASN A 81 8.39 1.17 2.01
C ASN A 81 9.00 1.76 0.74
N ILE A 82 8.55 2.95 0.39
CA ILE A 82 8.89 3.66 -0.84
C ILE A 82 9.75 4.86 -0.47
N HIS A 83 10.91 5.01 -1.10
CA HIS A 83 11.80 6.13 -0.83
C HIS A 83 12.50 6.63 -2.08
N TRP A 84 12.90 7.90 -2.05
CA TRP A 84 13.63 8.58 -3.12
C TRP A 84 14.69 9.52 -2.56
N HIS A 85 15.58 10.01 -3.41
CA HIS A 85 16.61 10.99 -3.07
C HIS A 85 16.51 12.20 -4.01
#